data_AF-A0A9P5PU40-F1
#
_entry.id   AF-A0A9P5PU40-F1
#
_cell.length_a   1.000
_cell.length_b   1.000
_cell.length_c   1.000
_cell.angle_alpha   90.00
_cell.angle_beta   90.00
_cell.angle_gamma   90.00
#
_symmetry.space_group_name_H-M   'P 1'
#
loop_
_entity.id
_entity.type
_entity.pdbx_description
1 polymer ?
#
loop_
_entity_poly.entity_id
_entity_poly.type
_entity_poly.pdbx_seq_one_letter_code
_entity_poly.pdbx_strand_id
1 'polypeptide(L)'
;MSDSSWPPEPIPPVGYLSRKALPIKRNDAEILTREDVQYDLLEYVFADETAVFTPQTPGPSTKITFRELYLNALYHSNKCSKVLKEKMVETPAFGVELGKISLLTNVGRINTTMAFFPEMKTALRTYHPVPSLQKTDGNAQDAPRIKNCLKAALLPSEFKSLPPLTPEEVLERKRTKCPPTSIVNLIFVLSNHAAPLSNVHFDGQTNFLDIFLPKPLDSPDRGKAFLWIIYHYLEPDGPNPFDDAHARQNPGKAPRIRALTLVEMRQENVDTREELDWGKKMSAQRNTFLKKLVTTTESEKKPKPAAPHFVPASNSTRTRSSRKHQPSNDGPFMYYVPGEDPSSSREPNRSRRSIYTSQDSPTLPPPDPMVEEERILSIPTPVLANLSWRSVMTSDPLLDSDEENGDDHDIRIDYGV
;
A
#
# COMPACT_ATOMS: atom_id res chain seq x y z
N MET A 1 -23.85 41.08 14.78
CA MET A 1 -22.98 40.59 13.69
C MET A 1 -22.31 39.34 14.23
N SER A 2 -22.91 38.19 13.95
CA SER A 2 -22.46 36.86 14.35
C SER A 2 -21.57 36.31 13.25
N ASP A 3 -20.28 36.08 13.55
CA ASP A 3 -19.40 35.34 12.67
C ASP A 3 -19.37 33.86 13.09
N SER A 4 -19.70 33.02 12.13
CA SER A 4 -19.84 31.58 12.24
C SER A 4 -18.46 30.93 12.29
N SER A 5 -18.08 30.31 13.42
CA SER A 5 -16.91 29.42 13.48
C SER A 5 -17.37 27.97 13.56
N TRP A 6 -17.24 27.27 12.43
CA TRP A 6 -17.30 25.82 12.25
C TRP A 6 -16.68 25.03 13.43
N PRO A 7 -17.19 23.81 13.74
CA PRO A 7 -16.52 22.97 14.74
C PRO A 7 -15.11 22.59 14.25
N PRO A 8 -14.11 22.52 15.14
CA PRO A 8 -12.77 22.09 14.76
C PRO A 8 -12.84 20.67 14.18
N GLU A 9 -12.17 20.45 13.04
CA GLU A 9 -12.05 19.11 12.48
C GLU A 9 -11.44 18.16 13.52
N PRO A 10 -11.99 16.95 13.69
CA PRO A 10 -11.44 15.99 14.64
C PRO A 10 -10.00 15.65 14.23
N ILE A 11 -9.07 15.85 15.16
CA ILE A 11 -7.66 15.49 14.97
C ILE A 11 -7.63 14.00 14.65
N PRO A 12 -7.12 13.60 13.47
CA PRO A 12 -7.09 12.19 13.11
C PRO A 12 -6.23 11.41 14.10
N PRO A 13 -6.62 10.18 14.47
CA PRO A 13 -5.83 9.37 15.39
C PRO A 13 -4.39 9.22 14.89
N VAL A 14 -3.42 9.27 15.81
CA VAL A 14 -1.99 9.16 15.50
C VAL A 14 -1.74 7.97 14.57
N GLY A 15 -1.03 8.19 13.46
CA GLY A 15 -0.72 7.17 12.44
C GLY A 15 -1.80 6.92 11.37
N TYR A 16 -3.00 7.50 11.47
CA TYR A 16 -4.03 7.42 10.41
C TYR A 16 -3.56 8.06 9.09
N LEU A 17 -2.97 9.25 9.19
CA LEU A 17 -2.43 9.97 8.05
C LEU A 17 -1.28 9.20 7.39
N SER A 18 -0.40 8.60 8.20
CA SER A 18 0.70 7.76 7.72
C SER A 18 0.18 6.55 6.93
N ARG A 19 -0.85 5.85 7.42
CA ARG A 19 -1.46 4.72 6.70
C ARG A 19 -2.11 5.11 5.37
N LYS A 20 -2.85 6.23 5.34
CA LYS A 20 -3.47 6.72 4.10
C LYS A 20 -2.46 7.16 3.04
N ALA A 21 -1.36 7.77 3.48
CA ALA A 21 -0.28 8.24 2.62
C ALA A 21 0.78 7.16 2.33
N LEU A 22 0.62 5.95 2.88
CA LEU A 22 1.62 4.90 2.78
C LEU A 22 1.77 4.39 1.34
N PRO A 23 0.70 3.95 0.65
CA PRO A 23 0.87 3.39 -0.68
C PRO A 23 1.29 4.49 -1.66
N ILE A 24 2.31 4.21 -2.47
CA ILE A 24 2.72 5.06 -3.59
C ILE A 24 1.58 5.07 -4.62
N LYS A 25 1.20 6.26 -5.10
CA LYS A 25 0.12 6.43 -6.09
C LYS A 25 0.66 7.16 -7.30
N ARG A 26 0.68 6.48 -8.44
CA ARG A 26 1.18 6.96 -9.73
C ARG A 26 0.30 6.38 -10.84
N ASN A 27 0.26 7.02 -12.01
CA ASN A 27 -0.48 6.50 -13.16
C ASN A 27 0.27 5.37 -13.86
N ASP A 28 -0.42 4.55 -14.67
CA ASP A 28 0.23 3.50 -15.47
C ASP A 28 1.37 4.08 -16.31
N ALA A 29 2.48 3.35 -16.39
CA ALA A 29 3.73 3.70 -17.04
C ALA A 29 4.50 4.88 -16.40
N GLU A 30 4.04 5.48 -15.31
CA GLU A 30 4.85 6.48 -14.59
C GLU A 30 5.99 5.83 -13.82
N ILE A 31 7.14 6.50 -13.86
CA ILE A 31 8.38 6.08 -13.19
C ILE A 31 8.22 6.24 -11.68
N LEU A 32 8.65 5.25 -10.90
CA LEU A 32 8.89 5.44 -9.46
C LEU A 32 10.32 5.93 -9.28
N THR A 33 10.44 7.20 -8.90
CA THR A 33 11.71 7.88 -8.64
C THR A 33 12.37 7.40 -7.36
N ARG A 34 13.65 7.75 -7.16
CA ARG A 34 14.34 7.58 -5.88
C ARG A 34 13.58 8.20 -4.72
N GLU A 35 12.93 9.36 -4.92
CA GLU A 35 12.08 10.00 -3.90
C GLU A 35 10.85 9.14 -3.59
N ASP A 36 10.16 8.58 -4.59
CA ASP A 36 8.98 7.74 -4.35
C ASP A 36 9.31 6.53 -3.47
N VAL A 37 10.42 5.87 -3.76
CA VAL A 37 10.87 4.65 -3.08
C VAL A 37 11.72 4.90 -1.84
N GLN A 38 12.10 6.15 -1.57
CA GLN A 38 13.03 6.53 -0.50
C GLN A 38 14.36 5.75 -0.61
N TYR A 39 15.01 5.85 -1.78
CA TYR A 39 16.18 5.07 -2.14
C TYR A 39 17.34 5.20 -1.14
N ASP A 40 17.65 6.40 -0.64
CA ASP A 40 18.82 6.63 0.22
C ASP A 40 18.66 5.93 1.59
N LEU A 41 17.44 5.93 2.14
CA LEU A 41 17.08 5.11 3.30
C LEU A 41 17.31 3.62 3.03
N LEU A 42 16.78 3.13 1.90
CA LEU A 42 16.91 1.72 1.52
C LEU A 42 18.38 1.34 1.30
N GLU A 43 19.17 2.23 0.71
CA GLU A 43 20.61 2.04 0.55
C GLU A 43 21.29 1.94 1.91
N TYR A 44 21.03 2.89 2.83
CA TYR A 44 21.61 2.86 4.18
C TYR A 44 21.32 1.54 4.91
N VAL A 45 20.06 1.08 4.88
CA VAL A 45 19.65 -0.15 5.57
C VAL A 45 20.28 -1.42 4.98
N PHE A 46 20.42 -1.50 3.65
CA PHE A 46 20.98 -2.68 2.98
C PHE A 46 22.51 -2.64 2.80
N ALA A 47 23.12 -1.46 2.92
CA ALA A 47 24.58 -1.30 2.91
C ALA A 47 25.20 -1.48 4.30
N ASP A 48 24.42 -1.41 5.38
CA ASP A 48 24.92 -1.65 6.74
C ASP A 48 25.59 -3.02 6.89
N GLU A 49 26.82 -3.00 7.39
CA GLU A 49 27.67 -4.19 7.58
C GLU A 49 27.67 -4.71 9.02
N THR A 50 26.76 -4.20 9.87
CA THR A 50 26.69 -4.54 11.29
C THR A 50 26.12 -5.96 11.45
N ALA A 51 26.99 -6.96 11.55
CA ALA A 51 26.61 -8.37 11.65
C ALA A 51 26.20 -8.77 13.08
N VAL A 52 24.93 -8.51 13.42
CA VAL A 52 24.40 -8.65 14.80
C VAL A 52 23.14 -9.49 14.91
N PHE A 53 22.54 -9.88 13.79
CA PHE A 53 21.28 -10.63 13.77
C PHE A 53 21.51 -12.14 13.82
N THR A 54 20.65 -12.84 14.55
CA THR A 54 20.62 -14.30 14.60
C THR A 54 20.04 -14.85 13.30
N PRO A 55 20.75 -15.74 12.59
CA PRO A 55 20.24 -16.37 11.38
C PRO A 55 18.89 -17.08 11.60
N GLN A 56 17.95 -16.87 10.68
CA GLN A 56 16.59 -17.42 10.72
C GLN A 56 16.41 -18.69 9.88
N THR A 57 17.49 -19.13 9.22
CA THR A 57 17.52 -20.24 8.27
C THR A 57 18.56 -21.27 8.71
N PRO A 58 18.41 -22.56 8.32
CA PRO A 58 19.40 -23.58 8.65
C PRO A 58 20.78 -23.19 8.13
N GLY A 59 21.81 -23.26 8.98
CA GLY A 59 23.16 -22.85 8.59
C GLY A 59 24.06 -22.53 9.78
N PRO A 60 25.19 -21.85 9.53
CA PRO A 60 26.11 -21.40 10.56
C PRO A 60 25.39 -20.49 11.57
N SER A 61 25.75 -20.60 12.86
CA SER A 61 25.20 -19.78 13.94
C SER A 61 25.86 -18.40 14.07
N THR A 62 26.72 -18.03 13.11
CA THR A 62 27.39 -16.73 13.07
C THR A 62 26.37 -15.63 12.85
N LYS A 63 26.53 -14.51 13.56
CA LYS A 63 25.69 -13.33 13.35
C LYS A 63 25.83 -12.80 11.93
N ILE A 64 24.73 -12.26 11.41
CA ILE A 64 24.62 -11.76 10.03
C ILE A 64 24.08 -10.32 10.02
N THR A 65 24.27 -9.63 8.91
CA THR A 65 23.76 -8.28 8.66
C THR A 65 22.25 -8.29 8.44
N PHE A 66 21.60 -7.11 8.51
CA PHE A 66 20.18 -6.99 8.15
C PHE A 66 19.92 -7.43 6.69
N ARG A 67 20.81 -7.02 5.77
CA ARG A 67 20.74 -7.42 4.35
C ARG A 67 20.67 -8.93 4.22
N GLU A 68 21.62 -9.64 4.82
CA GLU A 68 21.67 -11.10 4.75
C GLU A 68 20.46 -11.73 5.42
N LEU A 69 20.03 -11.23 6.58
CA LEU A 69 18.85 -11.71 7.29
C LEU A 69 17.60 -11.64 6.39
N TYR A 70 17.37 -10.48 5.77
CA TYR A 70 16.18 -10.24 4.95
C TYR A 70 16.22 -11.03 3.64
N LEU A 71 17.37 -11.05 2.94
CA LEU A 71 17.53 -11.81 1.71
C LEU A 71 17.43 -13.31 1.93
N ASN A 72 17.98 -13.83 3.04
CA ASN A 72 17.85 -15.24 3.40
C ASN A 72 16.40 -15.63 3.67
N ALA A 73 15.62 -14.77 4.34
CA ALA A 73 14.19 -15.00 4.56
C ALA A 73 13.42 -15.12 3.23
N LEU A 74 13.70 -14.23 2.27
CA LEU A 74 13.11 -14.29 0.92
C LEU A 74 13.54 -15.55 0.16
N TYR A 75 14.84 -15.86 0.15
CA TYR A 75 15.40 -17.01 -0.54
C TYR A 75 14.81 -18.33 -0.03
N HIS A 76 14.59 -18.45 1.28
CA HIS A 76 14.06 -19.66 1.90
C HIS A 76 12.53 -19.73 1.94
N SER A 77 11.82 -18.69 1.53
CA SER A 77 10.37 -18.74 1.35
C SER A 77 9.96 -19.86 0.40
N ASN A 78 8.91 -20.60 0.76
CA ASN A 78 8.38 -21.69 -0.07
C ASN A 78 7.62 -21.18 -1.31
N LYS A 79 7.33 -19.87 -1.39
CA LYS A 79 6.76 -19.20 -2.57
C LYS A 79 7.78 -18.42 -3.39
N CYS A 80 9.06 -18.39 -2.97
CA CYS A 80 10.14 -17.87 -3.80
C CYS A 80 10.41 -18.86 -4.95
N SER A 81 10.27 -18.40 -6.21
CA SER A 81 10.39 -19.27 -7.38
C SER A 81 11.84 -19.71 -7.61
N LYS A 82 12.02 -20.90 -8.19
CA LYS A 82 13.36 -21.44 -8.51
C LYS A 82 14.20 -20.46 -9.35
N VAL A 83 13.60 -19.87 -10.39
CA VAL A 83 14.25 -18.87 -11.25
C VAL A 83 14.71 -17.65 -10.45
N LEU A 84 13.92 -17.20 -9.48
CA LEU A 84 14.29 -16.06 -8.63
C LEU A 84 15.49 -16.41 -7.74
N LYS A 85 15.47 -17.59 -7.13
CA LYS A 85 16.58 -18.09 -6.30
C LYS A 85 17.87 -18.20 -7.10
N GLU A 86 17.81 -18.80 -8.29
CA GLU A 86 18.95 -18.92 -9.20
C GLU A 86 19.50 -17.54 -9.55
N LYS A 87 18.64 -16.57 -9.84
CA LYS A 87 19.05 -15.20 -10.18
C LYS A 87 19.67 -14.45 -9.00
N MET A 88 19.14 -14.61 -7.78
CA MET A 88 19.73 -14.03 -6.57
C MET A 88 21.14 -14.55 -6.31
N VAL A 89 21.42 -15.82 -6.66
CA VAL A 89 22.74 -16.44 -6.53
C VAL A 89 23.67 -16.01 -7.66
N GLU A 90 23.19 -16.01 -8.90
CA GLU A 90 23.96 -15.61 -10.09
C GLU A 90 24.34 -14.12 -10.05
N THR A 91 23.42 -13.27 -9.58
CA THR A 91 23.58 -11.82 -9.55
C THR A 91 23.22 -11.30 -8.15
N PRO A 92 24.16 -11.24 -7.20
CA PRO A 92 23.88 -10.78 -5.83
C PRO A 92 23.26 -9.37 -5.76
N ALA A 93 23.64 -8.48 -6.67
CA ALA A 93 23.05 -7.14 -6.79
C ALA A 93 21.54 -7.18 -7.06
N PHE A 94 21.07 -8.15 -7.87
CA PHE A 94 19.64 -8.36 -8.11
C PHE A 94 18.92 -8.77 -6.81
N GLY A 95 19.56 -9.59 -5.98
CA GLY A 95 19.03 -9.95 -4.67
C GLY A 95 18.78 -8.73 -3.79
N VAL A 96 19.72 -7.79 -3.73
CA VAL A 96 19.57 -6.53 -2.98
C VAL A 96 18.44 -5.67 -3.54
N GLU A 97 18.36 -5.52 -4.86
CA GLU A 97 17.29 -4.78 -5.54
C GLU A 97 15.90 -5.38 -5.22
N LEU A 98 15.76 -6.70 -5.35
CA LEU A 98 14.56 -7.43 -4.96
C LEU A 98 14.24 -7.27 -3.47
N GLY A 99 15.26 -7.31 -2.60
CA GLY A 99 15.12 -7.12 -1.16
C GLY A 99 14.53 -5.76 -0.81
N LYS A 100 15.02 -4.69 -1.47
CA LYS A 100 14.52 -3.33 -1.30
C LYS A 100 13.06 -3.18 -1.75
N ILE A 101 12.71 -3.71 -2.93
CA ILE A 101 11.30 -3.73 -3.40
C ILE A 101 10.43 -4.56 -2.43
N SER A 102 10.94 -5.70 -1.96
CA SER A 102 10.22 -6.58 -1.03
C SER A 102 10.01 -5.93 0.33
N LEU A 103 10.95 -5.11 0.81
CA LEU A 103 10.78 -4.33 2.04
C LEU A 103 9.65 -3.31 1.88
N LEU A 104 9.63 -2.56 0.78
CA LEU A 104 8.56 -1.61 0.47
C LEU A 104 7.19 -2.28 0.34
N THR A 105 7.12 -3.47 -0.27
CA THR A 105 5.88 -4.27 -0.32
C THR A 105 5.47 -4.74 1.08
N ASN A 106 6.43 -5.15 1.92
CA ASN A 106 6.15 -5.65 3.28
C ASN A 106 5.59 -4.56 4.20
N VAL A 107 6.14 -3.34 4.13
CA VAL A 107 5.60 -2.19 4.88
C VAL A 107 4.34 -1.59 4.25
N GLY A 108 3.96 -1.98 3.02
CA GLY A 108 2.75 -1.50 2.34
C GLY A 108 2.92 -0.21 1.52
N ARG A 109 4.16 0.21 1.22
CA ARG A 109 4.45 1.32 0.28
C ARG A 109 4.14 0.93 -1.16
N ILE A 110 4.48 -0.30 -1.55
CA ILE A 110 4.17 -0.86 -2.86
C ILE A 110 2.89 -1.69 -2.75
N ASN A 111 1.86 -1.30 -3.51
CA ASN A 111 0.60 -2.02 -3.57
C ASN A 111 0.70 -3.23 -4.52
N THR A 112 -0.09 -4.28 -4.24
CA THR A 112 -0.22 -5.48 -5.08
C THR A 112 -0.76 -5.22 -6.48
N THR A 113 -1.40 -4.09 -6.75
CA THR A 113 -1.82 -3.72 -8.11
C THR A 113 -0.64 -3.33 -9.00
N MET A 114 0.53 -3.04 -8.41
CA MET A 114 1.72 -2.62 -9.13
C MET A 114 2.48 -3.78 -9.78
N ALA A 115 3.06 -3.46 -10.93
CA ALA A 115 3.80 -4.35 -11.79
C ALA A 115 5.13 -3.74 -12.21
N PHE A 116 6.18 -4.55 -12.30
CA PHE A 116 7.52 -4.07 -12.65
C PHE A 116 8.05 -4.66 -13.97
N PHE A 117 7.14 -5.20 -14.81
CA PHE A 117 7.43 -5.58 -16.19
C PHE A 117 6.38 -5.06 -17.18
N PRO A 118 6.81 -4.57 -18.36
CA PRO A 118 5.92 -3.84 -19.27
C PRO A 118 4.91 -4.72 -20.02
N GLU A 119 5.16 -6.04 -20.11
CA GLU A 119 4.36 -6.99 -20.92
C GLU A 119 3.04 -7.44 -20.27
N MET A 120 2.60 -6.80 -19.18
CA MET A 120 1.34 -7.15 -18.52
C MET A 120 0.11 -6.86 -19.38
N LYS A 121 -0.73 -7.87 -19.61
CA LYS A 121 -1.97 -7.74 -20.41
C LYS A 121 -3.21 -7.38 -19.59
N THR A 122 -3.14 -7.42 -18.26
CA THR A 122 -4.28 -7.23 -17.36
C THR A 122 -4.57 -5.74 -17.15
N ALA A 123 -5.81 -5.31 -17.35
CA ALA A 123 -6.24 -3.92 -17.13
C ALA A 123 -6.27 -3.50 -15.65
N LEU A 124 -6.41 -4.46 -14.73
CA LEU A 124 -6.48 -4.23 -13.28
C LEU A 124 -5.11 -3.99 -12.61
N ARG A 125 -4.04 -3.91 -13.40
CA ARG A 125 -2.68 -3.74 -12.89
C ARG A 125 -1.97 -2.59 -13.60
N THR A 126 -1.20 -1.84 -12.84
CA THR A 126 -0.43 -0.70 -13.35
C THR A 126 1.05 -1.04 -13.39
N TYR A 127 1.67 -0.82 -14.53
CA TYR A 127 3.11 -0.95 -14.74
C TYR A 127 3.84 0.31 -14.29
N HIS A 128 4.89 0.15 -13.50
CA HIS A 128 5.77 1.23 -13.09
C HIS A 128 7.23 0.80 -13.21
N PRO A 129 8.05 1.42 -14.06
CA PRO A 129 9.49 1.21 -14.00
C PRO A 129 10.04 1.82 -12.71
N VAL A 130 10.99 1.12 -12.07
CA VAL A 130 11.67 1.55 -10.83
C VAL A 130 13.18 1.61 -11.10
N PRO A 131 13.68 2.66 -11.78
CA PRO A 131 15.03 2.65 -12.36
C PRO A 131 16.15 2.40 -11.34
N SER A 132 16.01 2.97 -10.14
CA SER A 132 17.01 2.83 -9.08
C SER A 132 17.07 1.43 -8.47
N LEU A 133 16.04 0.60 -8.66
CA LEU A 133 15.90 -0.76 -8.13
C LEU A 133 15.76 -1.83 -9.24
N GLN A 134 16.04 -1.48 -10.50
CA GLN A 134 15.99 -2.39 -11.65
C GLN A 134 17.24 -2.21 -12.53
N LYS A 135 18.41 -2.06 -11.92
CA LYS A 135 19.67 -1.83 -12.65
C LYS A 135 20.26 -3.14 -13.17
N THR A 136 19.90 -4.26 -12.55
CA THR A 136 20.31 -5.59 -13.01
C THR A 136 19.36 -6.14 -14.07
N ASP A 137 19.89 -6.97 -14.98
CA ASP A 137 19.10 -7.64 -16.01
C ASP A 137 18.29 -8.78 -15.38
N GLY A 138 17.10 -8.44 -14.89
CA GLY A 138 16.18 -9.36 -14.24
C GLY A 138 14.78 -8.76 -14.17
N ASN A 139 13.78 -9.55 -14.56
CA ASN A 139 12.38 -9.15 -14.36
C ASN A 139 12.09 -9.15 -12.85
N ALA A 140 12.08 -7.96 -12.25
CA ALA A 140 11.56 -7.75 -10.91
C ALA A 140 10.11 -8.24 -10.91
N GLN A 141 9.85 -9.36 -10.25
CA GLN A 141 8.52 -9.97 -10.24
C GLN A 141 7.45 -8.96 -9.83
N ASP A 142 6.19 -9.23 -10.17
CA ASP A 142 5.09 -8.36 -9.73
C ASP A 142 4.88 -8.35 -8.21
N ALA A 143 4.27 -7.26 -7.72
CA ALA A 143 3.99 -7.09 -6.30
C ALA A 143 3.17 -8.25 -5.68
N PRO A 144 2.20 -8.88 -6.36
CA PRO A 144 1.49 -10.05 -5.83
C PRO A 144 2.39 -11.26 -5.57
N ARG A 145 3.34 -11.57 -6.47
CA ARG A 145 4.30 -12.66 -6.26
C ARG A 145 5.23 -12.36 -5.10
N ILE A 146 5.69 -11.11 -4.99
CA ILE A 146 6.49 -10.64 -3.85
C ILE A 146 5.69 -10.79 -2.55
N LYS A 147 4.44 -10.32 -2.48
CA LYS A 147 3.57 -10.48 -1.29
C LYS A 147 3.37 -11.94 -0.91
N ASN A 148 3.17 -12.82 -1.90
CA ASN A 148 3.04 -14.27 -1.65
C ASN A 148 4.36 -14.88 -1.13
N CYS A 149 5.51 -14.40 -1.63
CA CYS A 149 6.83 -14.78 -1.10
C CYS A 149 6.99 -14.35 0.36
N LEU A 150 6.65 -13.10 0.68
CA LEU A 150 6.70 -12.55 2.04
C LEU A 150 5.80 -13.33 3.00
N LYS A 151 4.54 -13.60 2.63
CA LYS A 151 3.59 -14.38 3.44
C LYS A 151 4.09 -15.78 3.81
N ALA A 152 4.99 -16.34 3.02
CA ALA A 152 5.56 -17.67 3.24
C ALA A 152 7.00 -17.67 3.76
N ALA A 153 7.57 -16.49 4.05
CA ALA A 153 8.88 -16.33 4.68
C ALA A 153 8.74 -16.49 6.20
N LEU A 154 8.42 -17.71 6.64
CA LEU A 154 8.15 -18.06 8.03
C LEU A 154 9.32 -18.85 8.64
N LEU A 155 9.48 -18.74 9.96
CA LEU A 155 10.38 -19.62 10.71
C LEU A 155 9.85 -21.06 10.72
N PRO A 156 10.73 -22.08 10.90
CA PRO A 156 10.31 -23.47 11.07
C PRO A 156 9.23 -23.67 12.16
N SER A 157 9.32 -22.93 13.27
CA SER A 157 8.34 -22.97 14.36
C SER A 157 6.97 -22.39 14.00
N GLU A 158 6.92 -21.51 12.99
CA GLU A 158 5.73 -20.78 12.56
C GLU A 158 4.95 -21.54 11.47
N PHE A 159 5.48 -22.64 10.92
CA PHE A 159 4.69 -23.48 10.01
C PHE A 159 3.58 -24.26 10.71
N LYS A 160 3.76 -24.55 12.01
CA LYS A 160 2.82 -25.35 12.81
C LYS A 160 2.00 -24.52 13.79
N SER A 161 2.41 -23.28 14.03
CA SER A 161 1.76 -22.36 14.97
C SER A 161 1.69 -20.98 14.34
N LEU A 162 0.63 -20.22 14.60
CA LEU A 162 0.48 -18.89 14.04
C LEU A 162 1.68 -18.00 14.45
N PRO A 163 2.26 -17.22 13.52
CA PRO A 163 3.21 -16.17 13.87
C PRO A 163 2.57 -15.18 14.87
N PRO A 164 3.36 -14.50 15.72
CA PRO A 164 2.82 -13.47 16.59
C PRO A 164 2.24 -12.33 15.75
N LEU A 165 1.12 -11.75 16.20
CA LEU A 165 0.38 -10.71 15.48
C LEU A 165 0.48 -9.32 16.14
N THR A 166 1.03 -9.26 17.36
CA THR A 166 1.20 -8.02 18.13
C THR A 166 2.64 -7.85 18.63
N PRO A 167 3.10 -6.61 18.84
CA PRO A 167 4.42 -6.37 19.42
C PRO A 167 4.61 -7.04 20.78
N GLU A 168 3.55 -7.11 21.60
CA GLU A 168 3.57 -7.74 22.92
C GLU A 168 3.79 -9.26 22.81
N GLU A 169 3.11 -9.93 21.87
CA GLU A 169 3.32 -11.36 21.61
C GLU A 169 4.74 -11.65 21.12
N VAL A 170 5.32 -10.76 20.29
CA VAL A 170 6.72 -10.88 19.85
C VAL A 170 7.65 -10.82 21.07
N LEU A 171 7.46 -9.84 21.97
CA LEU A 171 8.27 -9.69 23.18
C LEU A 171 8.09 -10.87 24.16
N GLU A 172 6.88 -11.41 24.29
CA GLU A 172 6.64 -12.61 25.10
C GLU A 172 7.38 -13.82 24.54
N ARG A 173 7.31 -14.06 23.23
CA ARG A 173 8.04 -15.15 22.57
C ARG A 173 9.55 -14.98 22.69
N LYS A 174 10.05 -13.73 22.63
CA LYS A 174 11.49 -13.40 22.70
C LYS A 174 12.13 -13.94 23.98
N ARG A 175 11.37 -14.03 25.08
CA ARG A 175 11.84 -14.58 26.36
C ARG A 175 12.24 -16.05 26.30
N THR A 176 11.67 -16.82 25.37
CA THR A 176 11.89 -18.27 25.27
C THR A 176 12.52 -18.69 23.94
N LYS A 177 12.40 -17.87 22.89
CA LYS A 177 12.89 -18.15 21.55
C LYS A 177 13.52 -16.90 20.96
N CYS A 178 14.75 -17.05 20.48
CA CYS A 178 15.43 -16.02 19.71
C CYS A 178 15.91 -16.62 18.38
N PRO A 179 15.48 -16.09 17.23
CA PRO A 179 14.53 -14.99 17.09
C PRO A 179 13.08 -15.42 17.43
N PRO A 180 12.23 -14.50 17.94
CA PRO A 180 10.85 -14.79 18.32
C PRO A 180 9.91 -15.02 17.14
N THR A 181 10.24 -14.45 15.99
CA THR A 181 9.47 -14.50 14.74
C THR A 181 10.37 -14.21 13.54
N SER A 182 9.88 -14.45 12.31
CA SER A 182 10.64 -14.10 11.12
C SER A 182 10.78 -12.58 10.98
N ILE A 183 11.86 -12.11 10.34
CA ILE A 183 12.07 -10.67 10.08
C ILE A 183 10.91 -10.09 9.25
N VAL A 184 10.38 -10.87 8.31
CA VAL A 184 9.27 -10.47 7.46
C VAL A 184 8.01 -10.25 8.30
N ASN A 185 7.68 -11.19 9.19
CA ASN A 185 6.52 -11.07 10.07
C ASN A 185 6.70 -9.93 11.07
N LEU A 186 7.90 -9.73 11.63
CA LEU A 186 8.14 -8.59 12.53
C LEU A 186 7.82 -7.26 11.86
N ILE A 187 8.34 -7.02 10.66
CA ILE A 187 8.09 -5.77 9.93
C ILE A 187 6.59 -5.59 9.66
N PHE A 188 5.86 -6.66 9.34
CA PHE A 188 4.41 -6.65 9.18
C PHE A 188 3.69 -6.25 10.49
N VAL A 189 4.07 -6.86 11.62
CA VAL A 189 3.52 -6.52 12.95
C VAL A 189 3.79 -5.05 13.28
N LEU A 190 5.04 -4.59 13.16
CA LEU A 190 5.40 -3.20 13.45
C LEU A 190 4.65 -2.20 12.56
N SER A 191 4.43 -2.54 11.29
CA SER A 191 3.68 -1.71 10.34
C SER A 191 2.21 -1.59 10.73
N ASN A 192 1.57 -2.69 11.13
CA ASN A 192 0.17 -2.69 11.57
C ASN A 192 -0.03 -1.99 12.93
N HIS A 193 0.99 -2.01 13.77
CA HIS A 193 0.97 -1.41 15.12
C HIS A 193 1.78 -0.10 15.20
N ALA A 194 2.02 0.58 14.08
CA ALA A 194 2.85 1.78 14.06
C ALA A 194 2.30 2.91 14.95
N ALA A 195 0.98 3.10 14.97
CA ALA A 195 0.32 4.13 15.77
C ALA A 195 0.61 4.03 17.29
N PRO A 196 0.32 2.90 17.98
CA PRO A 196 0.64 2.76 19.40
C PRO A 196 2.15 2.80 19.66
N LEU A 197 2.97 2.27 18.74
CA LEU A 197 4.44 2.27 18.88
C LEU A 197 5.07 3.67 18.76
N SER A 198 4.34 4.66 18.25
CA SER A 198 4.77 6.07 18.21
C SER A 198 5.23 6.58 19.59
N ASN A 199 4.41 6.35 20.62
CA ASN A 199 4.73 6.78 21.99
C ASN A 199 5.68 5.81 22.70
N VAL A 200 5.82 4.58 22.23
CA VAL A 200 6.72 3.59 22.82
C VAL A 200 8.15 3.92 22.41
N HIS A 201 8.43 3.95 21.10
CA HIS A 201 9.79 4.06 20.57
C HIS A 201 10.19 5.46 20.10
N PHE A 202 9.23 6.36 19.88
CA PHE A 202 9.49 7.71 19.38
C PHE A 202 8.90 8.77 20.33
N ASP A 203 8.71 9.99 19.84
CA ASP A 203 8.22 11.17 20.58
C ASP A 203 6.69 11.36 20.51
N GLY A 204 5.97 10.40 19.92
CA GLY A 204 4.53 10.50 19.68
C GLY A 204 4.14 11.21 18.38
N GLN A 205 5.07 11.94 17.74
CA GLN A 205 4.85 12.64 16.47
C GLN A 205 5.29 11.80 15.26
N THR A 206 6.33 10.98 15.45
CA THR A 206 6.86 10.07 14.44
C THR A 206 6.50 8.63 14.78
N ASN A 207 6.09 7.84 13.80
CA ASN A 207 5.85 6.40 13.99
C ASN A 207 6.70 5.54 13.03
N PHE A 208 6.63 4.22 13.20
CA PHE A 208 7.41 3.27 12.40
C PHE A 208 7.21 3.42 10.88
N LEU A 209 5.99 3.71 10.42
CA LEU A 209 5.72 3.88 8.98
C LEU A 209 6.32 5.16 8.43
N ASP A 210 6.46 6.20 9.25
CA ASP A 210 7.00 7.49 8.84
C ASP A 210 8.46 7.41 8.38
N ILE A 211 9.19 6.39 8.83
CA ILE A 211 10.52 6.06 8.33
C ILE A 211 10.48 5.88 6.80
N PHE A 212 9.43 5.29 6.25
CA PHE A 212 9.34 4.97 4.82
C PHE A 212 8.62 6.03 3.98
N LEU A 213 8.21 7.15 4.58
CA LEU A 213 7.51 8.23 3.89
C LEU A 213 8.49 9.34 3.47
N PRO A 214 8.18 10.12 2.41
CA PRO A 214 8.95 11.31 2.02
C PRO A 214 8.69 12.46 3.01
N LYS A 215 9.12 12.29 4.26
CA LYS A 215 9.08 13.31 5.31
C LYS A 215 10.43 14.03 5.39
N PRO A 216 10.47 15.25 5.96
CA PRO A 216 11.72 15.99 6.20
C PRO A 216 12.55 15.34 7.33
N LEU A 217 12.95 14.09 7.14
CA LEU A 217 13.64 13.25 8.12
C LEU A 217 14.89 12.64 7.46
N ASP A 218 16.02 12.75 8.14
CA ASP A 218 17.33 12.32 7.63
C ASP A 218 17.36 10.82 7.33
N SER A 219 17.76 10.44 6.11
CA SER A 219 17.77 9.04 5.65
C SER A 219 18.69 8.13 6.49
N PRO A 220 19.95 8.51 6.78
CA PRO A 220 20.81 7.78 7.73
C PRO A 220 20.18 7.57 9.12
N ASP A 221 19.65 8.63 9.75
CA ASP A 221 19.05 8.50 11.08
C ASP A 221 17.80 7.61 11.06
N ARG A 222 16.97 7.73 10.02
CA ARG A 222 15.82 6.84 9.77
C ARG A 222 16.25 5.38 9.65
N GLY A 223 17.32 5.12 8.91
CA GLY A 223 17.86 3.77 8.74
C GLY A 223 18.41 3.20 10.05
N LYS A 224 19.11 4.02 10.84
CA LYS A 224 19.60 3.63 12.18
C LYS A 224 18.45 3.34 13.14
N ALA A 225 17.41 4.18 13.16
CA ALA A 225 16.22 3.95 13.97
C ALA A 225 15.48 2.67 13.56
N PHE A 226 15.35 2.41 12.24
CA PHE A 226 14.79 1.15 11.74
C PHE A 226 15.59 -0.06 12.24
N LEU A 227 16.91 -0.10 12.03
CA LEU A 227 17.77 -1.21 12.45
C LEU A 227 17.74 -1.41 13.98
N TRP A 228 17.70 -0.33 14.74
CA TRP A 228 17.54 -0.37 16.19
C TRP A 228 16.24 -1.08 16.60
N ILE A 229 15.10 -0.73 15.99
CA ILE A 229 13.80 -1.34 16.29
C ILE A 229 13.82 -2.83 15.92
N ILE A 230 14.35 -3.17 14.74
CA ILE A 230 14.46 -4.57 14.32
C ILE A 230 15.29 -5.39 15.31
N TYR A 231 16.44 -4.88 15.75
CA TYR A 231 17.28 -5.54 16.75
C TYR A 231 16.55 -5.68 18.08
N HIS A 232 15.88 -4.62 18.55
CA HIS A 232 15.16 -4.60 19.82
C HIS A 232 14.13 -5.74 19.95
N TYR A 233 13.42 -6.02 18.85
CA TYR A 233 12.38 -7.04 18.84
C TYR A 233 12.88 -8.45 18.47
N LEU A 234 13.93 -8.61 17.65
CA LEU A 234 14.41 -9.94 17.23
C LEU A 234 15.47 -10.55 18.14
N GLU A 235 16.37 -9.72 18.66
CA GLU A 235 17.57 -10.19 19.34
C GLU A 235 17.37 -10.20 20.86
N PRO A 236 18.17 -11.00 21.61
CA PRO A 236 18.05 -11.08 23.06
C PRO A 236 18.29 -9.72 23.73
N ASP A 237 17.84 -9.59 24.97
CA ASP A 237 18.09 -8.36 25.73
C ASP A 237 19.59 -8.15 25.95
N GLY A 238 20.03 -6.92 25.71
CA GLY A 238 21.43 -6.52 25.75
C GLY A 238 21.63 -5.13 25.15
N PRO A 239 22.87 -4.62 25.12
CA PRO A 239 23.18 -3.36 24.45
C PRO A 239 22.75 -3.41 22.98
N ASN A 240 22.01 -2.41 22.51
CA ASN A 240 21.63 -2.34 21.12
C ASN A 240 22.80 -1.74 20.32
N PRO A 241 23.35 -2.44 19.32
CA PRO A 241 24.49 -1.96 18.54
C PRO A 241 24.17 -0.68 17.75
N PHE A 242 22.89 -0.39 17.52
CA PHE A 242 22.43 0.80 16.83
C PHE A 242 22.07 1.95 17.78
N ASP A 243 22.43 1.87 19.06
CA ASP A 243 22.19 2.96 20.02
C ASP A 243 22.90 4.27 19.62
N ASP A 244 22.28 5.40 19.96
CA ASP A 244 22.91 6.72 19.97
C ASP A 244 22.98 7.27 21.40
N ALA A 245 23.32 8.56 21.57
CA ALA A 245 23.29 9.18 22.90
C ALA A 245 21.87 9.24 23.49
N HIS A 246 20.85 9.43 22.65
CA HIS A 246 19.45 9.56 23.08
C HIS A 246 18.87 8.23 23.55
N ALA A 247 18.98 7.16 22.74
CA ALA A 247 18.48 5.83 23.04
C ALA A 247 19.10 5.25 24.33
N ARG A 248 20.40 5.49 24.56
CA ARG A 248 21.08 5.07 25.80
C ARG A 248 20.58 5.79 27.05
N GLN A 249 20.12 7.04 26.91
CA GLN A 249 19.58 7.82 28.02
C GLN A 249 18.08 7.57 28.22
N ASN A 250 17.39 7.00 27.24
CA ASN A 250 15.94 6.81 27.23
C ASN A 250 15.61 5.35 26.88
N PRO A 251 15.66 4.42 27.85
CA PRO A 251 15.39 3.01 27.61
C PRO A 251 14.06 2.77 26.88
N GLY A 252 14.11 1.98 25.80
CA GLY A 252 12.95 1.72 24.95
C GLY A 252 12.72 2.74 23.83
N LYS A 253 13.48 3.85 23.77
CA LYS A 253 13.41 4.81 22.67
C LYS A 253 14.44 4.50 21.59
N ALA A 254 14.01 4.60 20.33
CA ALA A 254 14.89 4.49 19.19
C ALA A 254 15.83 5.72 19.11
N PRO A 255 16.95 5.61 18.36
CA PRO A 255 17.81 6.74 18.02
C PRO A 255 17.02 7.92 17.49
N ARG A 256 17.49 9.13 17.81
CA ARG A 256 16.78 10.34 17.41
C ARG A 256 16.90 10.54 15.90
N ILE A 257 15.76 10.80 15.26
CA ILE A 257 15.73 11.15 13.84
C ILE A 257 15.79 12.67 13.70
N ARG A 258 16.84 13.18 13.05
CA ARG A 258 16.99 14.60 12.76
C ARG A 258 16.00 15.05 11.69
N ALA A 259 15.42 16.24 11.90
CA ALA A 259 14.66 16.92 10.86
C ALA A 259 15.59 17.56 9.82
N LEU A 260 15.27 17.38 8.54
CA LEU A 260 16.01 17.96 7.43
C LEU A 260 15.50 19.37 7.10
N THR A 261 16.43 20.23 6.68
CA THR A 261 16.08 21.47 5.98
C THR A 261 15.64 21.18 4.54
N LEU A 262 14.92 22.12 3.92
CA LEU A 262 14.52 22.00 2.50
C LEU A 262 15.71 21.85 1.54
N VAL A 263 16.88 22.38 1.90
CA VAL A 263 18.09 22.25 1.08
C VAL A 263 18.62 20.82 1.15
N GLU A 264 18.70 20.24 2.34
CA GLU A 264 19.16 18.86 2.54
C GLU A 264 18.19 17.86 1.94
N MET A 265 16.88 18.09 2.07
CA MET A 265 15.86 17.24 1.43
C MET A 265 16.05 17.13 -0.09
N ARG A 266 16.44 18.23 -0.75
CA ARG A 266 16.69 18.24 -2.21
C ARG A 266 17.99 17.53 -2.61
N GLN A 267 18.85 17.21 -1.66
CA GLN A 267 20.09 16.47 -1.88
C GLN A 267 19.90 14.98 -1.65
N GLU A 268 18.88 14.58 -0.89
CA GLU A 268 18.50 13.18 -0.75
C GLU A 268 17.68 12.70 -1.95
N ASN A 269 17.80 11.41 -2.24
CA ASN A 269 16.98 10.67 -3.21
C ASN A 269 17.00 11.27 -4.62
N VAL A 270 18.16 11.79 -5.05
CA VAL A 270 18.31 12.43 -6.36
C VAL A 270 18.52 11.36 -7.44
N ASP A 271 17.58 11.25 -8.39
CA ASP A 271 17.71 10.36 -9.54
C ASP A 271 18.90 10.75 -10.42
N THR A 272 19.65 9.74 -10.85
CA THR A 272 20.71 9.92 -11.86
C THR A 272 20.13 10.11 -13.24
N ARG A 273 20.93 10.66 -14.17
CA ARG A 273 20.45 10.90 -15.54
C ARG A 273 20.13 9.58 -16.25
N GLU A 274 20.96 8.56 -16.00
CA GLU A 274 20.84 7.22 -16.54
C GLU A 274 19.55 6.54 -16.08
N GLU A 275 19.20 6.68 -14.79
CA GLU A 275 17.95 6.19 -14.22
C GLU A 275 16.73 6.83 -14.89
N LEU A 276 16.73 8.16 -15.04
CA LEU A 276 15.62 8.88 -15.68
C LEU A 276 15.46 8.51 -17.15
N ASP A 277 16.56 8.40 -17.89
CA ASP A 277 16.53 8.07 -19.31
C ASP A 277 16.11 6.61 -19.55
N TRP A 278 16.56 5.68 -18.69
CA TRP A 278 16.09 4.29 -18.70
C TRP A 278 14.60 4.20 -18.34
N GLY A 279 14.16 4.90 -17.30
CA GLY A 279 12.74 4.93 -16.91
C GLY A 279 11.84 5.40 -18.05
N LYS A 280 12.21 6.49 -18.72
CA LYS A 280 11.48 7.01 -19.90
C LYS A 280 11.42 5.98 -21.03
N LYS A 281 12.53 5.29 -21.31
CA LYS A 281 12.58 4.22 -22.32
C LYS A 281 11.58 3.11 -21.98
N MET A 282 11.53 2.68 -20.72
CA MET A 282 10.61 1.63 -20.27
C MET A 282 9.14 2.05 -20.31
N SER A 283 8.84 3.29 -19.89
CA SER A 283 7.50 3.88 -20.04
C SER A 283 7.05 3.92 -21.51
N ALA A 284 7.95 4.29 -22.43
CA ALA A 284 7.65 4.28 -23.86
C ALA A 284 7.43 2.87 -24.42
N GLN A 285 8.17 1.87 -23.94
CA GLN A 285 7.94 0.47 -24.27
C GLN A 285 6.56 -0.01 -23.82
N ARG A 286 6.14 0.34 -22.60
CA ARG A 286 4.79 0.06 -22.10
C ARG A 286 3.71 0.66 -23.00
N ASN A 287 3.83 1.93 -23.34
CA ASN A 287 2.88 2.61 -24.21
C ASN A 287 2.80 1.97 -25.60
N THR A 288 3.94 1.55 -26.14
CA THR A 288 4.00 0.82 -27.41
C THR A 288 3.33 -0.55 -27.31
N PHE A 289 3.55 -1.26 -26.22
CA PHE A 289 2.91 -2.55 -25.95
C PHE A 289 1.38 -2.41 -25.87
N LEU A 290 0.88 -1.42 -25.13
CA LEU A 290 -0.55 -1.15 -25.00
C LEU A 290 -1.19 -0.80 -26.35
N LYS A 291 -0.55 0.06 -27.16
CA LYS A 291 -1.03 0.38 -28.51
C LYS A 291 -1.18 -0.88 -29.37
N LYS A 292 -0.17 -1.76 -29.39
CA LYS A 292 -0.23 -3.02 -30.14
C LYS A 292 -1.34 -3.94 -29.63
N LEU A 293 -1.54 -4.02 -28.31
CA LEU A 293 -2.59 -4.83 -27.71
C LEU A 293 -3.98 -4.36 -28.17
N VAL A 294 -4.26 -3.05 -28.08
CA VAL A 294 -5.52 -2.44 -28.52
C VAL A 294 -5.76 -2.69 -30.02
N THR A 295 -4.76 -2.43 -30.88
CA THR A 295 -4.89 -2.66 -32.33
C THR A 295 -5.18 -4.13 -32.66
N THR A 296 -4.55 -5.07 -31.96
CA THR A 296 -4.79 -6.51 -32.15
C THR A 296 -6.23 -6.85 -31.78
N THR A 297 -6.71 -6.41 -30.62
CA THR A 297 -8.09 -6.65 -30.17
C THR A 297 -9.14 -6.01 -31.09
N GLU A 298 -8.88 -4.82 -31.64
CA GLU A 298 -9.77 -4.19 -32.63
C GLU A 298 -9.79 -4.95 -33.96
N SER A 299 -8.66 -5.49 -34.39
CA SER A 299 -8.58 -6.29 -35.62
C SER A 299 -9.34 -7.62 -35.53
N GLU A 300 -9.36 -8.25 -34.35
CA GLU A 300 -10.15 -9.46 -34.09
C GLU A 300 -11.66 -9.18 -34.00
N LYS A 301 -12.05 -7.96 -33.62
CA LYS A 301 -13.45 -7.53 -33.57
C LYS A 301 -14.02 -7.14 -34.95
N LYS A 302 -13.20 -7.01 -36.00
CA LYS A 302 -13.71 -6.80 -37.36
C LYS A 302 -14.41 -8.08 -37.84
N PRO A 303 -15.67 -8.01 -38.32
CA PRO A 303 -16.38 -9.18 -38.81
C PRO A 303 -15.59 -9.79 -39.97
N LYS A 304 -15.35 -11.11 -39.93
CA LYS A 304 -14.88 -11.86 -41.09
C LYS A 304 -15.80 -11.51 -42.27
N PRO A 305 -15.27 -11.18 -43.47
CA PRO A 305 -16.12 -11.00 -44.63
C PRO A 305 -16.95 -12.28 -44.79
N ALA A 306 -18.28 -12.13 -44.85
CA ALA A 306 -19.18 -13.24 -45.05
C ALA A 306 -18.71 -14.03 -46.26
N ALA A 307 -18.45 -15.34 -46.08
CA ALA A 307 -18.21 -16.24 -47.20
C ALA A 307 -19.36 -16.06 -48.20
N PRO A 308 -19.11 -16.07 -49.52
CA PRO A 308 -20.14 -15.86 -50.51
C PRO A 308 -21.28 -16.87 -50.29
N HIS A 309 -22.46 -16.35 -50.00
CA HIS A 309 -23.69 -17.14 -49.83
C HIS A 309 -24.03 -17.81 -51.16
N PHE A 310 -23.82 -19.13 -51.27
CA PHE A 310 -24.51 -19.93 -52.27
C PHE A 310 -25.92 -20.23 -51.74
N VAL A 311 -26.94 -19.86 -52.51
CA VAL A 311 -28.35 -20.13 -52.22
C VAL A 311 -28.79 -21.37 -53.00
N PRO A 312 -29.22 -22.47 -52.35
CA PRO A 312 -30.16 -23.38 -52.95
C PRO A 312 -31.58 -23.09 -52.43
N ALA A 313 -32.55 -23.24 -53.34
CA ALA A 313 -33.95 -22.89 -53.16
C ALA A 313 -34.66 -23.70 -52.05
N SER A 314 -35.47 -22.96 -51.27
CA SER A 314 -36.73 -23.33 -50.59
C SER A 314 -36.88 -24.71 -49.91
N ASN A 315 -37.06 -24.75 -48.59
CA ASN A 315 -38.41 -24.83 -47.96
C ASN A 315 -38.38 -24.96 -46.42
N SER A 316 -39.46 -24.42 -45.81
CA SER A 316 -40.05 -24.66 -44.48
C SER A 316 -39.27 -24.37 -43.18
N THR A 317 -39.72 -23.30 -42.51
CA THR A 317 -40.16 -23.22 -41.10
C THR A 317 -39.39 -24.00 -40.01
N ARG A 318 -38.72 -23.27 -39.11
CA ARG A 318 -38.98 -23.29 -37.64
C ARG A 318 -38.12 -22.30 -36.85
N THR A 319 -38.73 -21.83 -35.77
CA THR A 319 -38.31 -20.85 -34.77
C THR A 319 -37.12 -21.28 -33.90
N ARG A 320 -36.20 -20.35 -33.58
CA ARG A 320 -35.47 -20.38 -32.30
C ARG A 320 -34.85 -19.01 -31.93
N SER A 321 -35.22 -18.54 -30.74
CA SER A 321 -34.76 -17.33 -30.08
C SER A 321 -33.25 -17.36 -29.79
N SER A 322 -32.52 -16.31 -30.20
CA SER A 322 -31.15 -16.03 -29.77
C SER A 322 -31.15 -14.92 -28.72
N ARG A 323 -30.79 -15.28 -27.49
CA ARG A 323 -30.45 -14.36 -26.39
C ARG A 323 -29.35 -13.40 -26.85
N LYS A 324 -29.62 -12.09 -26.83
CA LYS A 324 -28.62 -11.03 -26.97
C LYS A 324 -27.65 -11.10 -25.79
N HIS A 325 -26.37 -11.37 -26.06
CA HIS A 325 -25.29 -11.06 -25.14
C HIS A 325 -25.14 -9.54 -25.07
N GLN A 326 -25.30 -8.99 -23.87
CA GLN A 326 -24.99 -7.61 -23.51
C GLN A 326 -23.46 -7.51 -23.34
N PRO A 327 -22.77 -6.56 -23.99
CA PRO A 327 -21.34 -6.38 -23.77
C PRO A 327 -21.10 -5.80 -22.38
N SER A 328 -20.10 -6.34 -21.67
CA SER A 328 -19.59 -5.81 -20.41
C SER A 328 -19.12 -4.37 -20.59
N ASN A 329 -19.47 -3.53 -19.61
CA ASN A 329 -19.12 -2.12 -19.57
C ASN A 329 -17.71 -1.94 -18.99
N ASP A 330 -16.70 -2.49 -19.67
CA ASP A 330 -15.30 -2.17 -19.35
C ASP A 330 -15.00 -0.77 -19.90
N GLY A 331 -14.71 0.18 -19.01
CA GLY A 331 -14.39 1.55 -19.36
C GLY A 331 -13.25 1.65 -20.40
N PRO A 332 -13.20 2.71 -21.22
CA PRO A 332 -12.21 2.83 -22.28
C PRO A 332 -10.78 2.85 -21.72
N PHE A 333 -9.90 2.07 -22.35
CA PHE A 333 -8.46 2.04 -22.05
C PHE A 333 -7.86 3.44 -22.28
N MET A 334 -7.48 4.13 -21.21
CA MET A 334 -6.82 5.44 -21.28
C MET A 334 -5.33 5.24 -21.52
N TYR A 335 -4.78 5.90 -22.54
CA TYR A 335 -3.35 5.95 -22.83
C TYR A 335 -2.81 7.34 -22.53
N TYR A 336 -1.69 7.42 -21.83
CA TYR A 336 -1.02 8.69 -21.55
C TYR A 336 -0.27 9.19 -22.80
N VAL A 337 -0.48 10.46 -23.13
CA VAL A 337 0.29 11.20 -24.14
C VAL A 337 1.09 12.28 -23.41
N PRO A 338 2.43 12.20 -23.38
CA PRO A 338 3.24 13.24 -22.76
C PRO A 338 3.10 14.56 -23.54
N GLY A 339 2.57 15.62 -22.92
CA GLY A 339 2.64 16.99 -23.43
C GLY A 339 1.34 17.82 -23.47
N GLU A 340 0.18 17.30 -23.09
CA GLU A 340 -1.07 18.07 -23.04
C GLU A 340 -1.63 18.16 -21.61
N ASP A 341 -1.68 19.38 -21.05
CA ASP A 341 -2.44 19.69 -19.84
C ASP A 341 -3.95 19.56 -20.13
N PRO A 342 -4.78 18.94 -19.27
CA PRO A 342 -6.20 18.73 -19.55
C PRO A 342 -7.07 19.99 -19.46
N SER A 343 -6.48 21.16 -19.20
CA SER A 343 -7.21 22.38 -18.85
C SER A 343 -7.30 23.39 -19.99
N SER A 344 -7.74 22.99 -21.19
CA SER A 344 -8.31 23.96 -22.14
C SER A 344 -9.09 23.28 -23.27
N SER A 345 -10.36 22.98 -23.03
CA SER A 345 -11.44 23.21 -24.02
C SER A 345 -12.72 22.51 -23.58
N ARG A 346 -13.71 23.27 -23.09
CA ARG A 346 -15.13 23.01 -23.33
C ARG A 346 -15.92 24.23 -22.86
N GLU A 347 -16.26 25.09 -23.81
CA GLU A 347 -17.31 26.09 -23.63
C GLU A 347 -18.67 25.39 -23.45
N PRO A 348 -19.58 25.91 -22.61
CA PRO A 348 -20.92 25.36 -22.46
C PRO A 348 -21.88 25.99 -23.48
N ASN A 349 -22.49 25.12 -24.29
CA ASN A 349 -23.51 25.48 -25.26
C ASN A 349 -24.82 25.88 -24.55
N ARG A 350 -25.30 27.11 -24.81
CA ARG A 350 -26.59 27.65 -24.36
C ARG A 350 -27.74 27.16 -25.25
N SER A 351 -28.86 26.79 -24.61
CA SER A 351 -30.29 26.94 -25.02
C SER A 351 -31.06 25.67 -24.63
N ARG A 352 -32.18 25.70 -23.88
CA ARG A 352 -33.44 26.40 -24.16
C ARG A 352 -34.32 26.51 -22.89
N ARG A 353 -35.04 27.63 -22.77
CA ARG A 353 -36.12 27.94 -21.80
C ARG A 353 -37.36 27.03 -21.97
N SER A 354 -38.13 26.83 -20.88
CA SER A 354 -39.53 27.31 -20.69
C SER A 354 -40.10 26.81 -19.35
N ILE A 355 -40.28 27.67 -18.34
CA ILE A 355 -41.55 28.27 -17.83
C ILE A 355 -42.54 27.24 -17.21
N TYR A 356 -42.71 27.31 -15.88
CA TYR A 356 -44.02 27.40 -15.21
C TYR A 356 -43.87 28.21 -13.90
N THR A 357 -44.78 29.18 -13.76
CA THR A 357 -45.24 29.97 -12.60
C THR A 357 -45.82 29.05 -11.50
N SER A 358 -46.07 29.37 -10.22
CA SER A 358 -46.11 30.56 -9.36
C SER A 358 -46.47 30.07 -7.93
N GLN A 359 -46.08 30.83 -6.88
CA GLN A 359 -46.77 31.03 -5.59
C GLN A 359 -47.15 29.82 -4.70
N ASP A 360 -46.59 29.74 -3.50
CA ASP A 360 -47.25 30.13 -2.23
C ASP A 360 -46.51 29.57 -0.99
N SER A 361 -46.38 30.40 0.04
CA SER A 361 -45.98 30.02 1.40
C SER A 361 -47.23 29.97 2.30
N PRO A 362 -47.21 29.13 3.35
CA PRO A 362 -47.68 29.65 4.64
C PRO A 362 -46.80 29.28 5.84
N THR A 363 -46.46 30.34 6.56
CA THR A 363 -46.26 30.55 8.01
C THR A 363 -46.71 29.48 9.01
N LEU A 364 -45.83 29.23 10.00
CA LEU A 364 -46.06 28.48 11.26
C LEU A 364 -46.69 29.37 12.36
N PRO A 365 -47.42 28.80 13.35
CA PRO A 365 -47.84 29.50 14.57
C PRO A 365 -46.84 29.34 15.76
N PRO A 366 -46.94 30.17 16.82
CA PRO A 366 -45.96 30.30 17.91
C PRO A 366 -46.18 29.30 19.08
N PRO A 367 -45.26 29.20 20.07
CA PRO A 367 -45.28 28.17 21.10
C PRO A 367 -46.01 28.59 22.39
N ASP A 368 -46.52 27.60 23.13
CA ASP A 368 -47.04 27.75 24.50
C ASP A 368 -46.00 27.32 25.58
N PRO A 369 -46.11 27.81 26.83
CA PRO A 369 -45.01 27.82 27.80
C PRO A 369 -45.03 26.68 28.84
N MET A 370 -43.81 26.31 29.25
CA MET A 370 -43.31 25.82 30.56
C MET A 370 -44.25 25.07 31.52
N VAL A 371 -43.85 23.83 31.87
CA VAL A 371 -43.98 23.28 33.23
C VAL A 371 -42.65 22.61 33.63
N GLU A 372 -42.23 22.94 34.83
CA GLU A 372 -40.97 22.61 35.51
C GLU A 372 -41.23 21.43 36.45
N GLU A 373 -40.44 20.35 36.39
CA GLU A 373 -40.38 19.36 37.47
C GLU A 373 -38.96 18.76 37.58
N GLU A 374 -38.31 19.03 38.72
CA GLU A 374 -37.02 18.49 39.11
C GLU A 374 -37.13 17.01 39.51
N ARG A 375 -36.13 16.17 39.11
CA ARG A 375 -35.36 15.29 40.02
C ARG A 375 -34.33 14.39 39.32
N ILE A 376 -33.09 14.54 39.79
CA ILE A 376 -32.09 13.50 40.16
C ILE A 376 -31.38 12.70 39.04
N LEU A 377 -30.12 13.11 38.81
CA LEU A 377 -28.89 12.33 38.62
C LEU A 377 -28.99 10.84 38.21
N SER A 378 -28.66 10.57 36.95
CA SER A 378 -27.87 9.38 36.56
C SER A 378 -27.14 9.66 35.24
N ILE A 379 -25.80 9.55 35.27
CA ILE A 379 -24.92 9.74 34.11
C ILE A 379 -24.96 8.46 33.27
N PRO A 380 -25.38 8.46 31.99
CA PRO A 380 -25.21 7.32 31.10
C PRO A 380 -23.80 7.37 30.48
N THR A 381 -23.02 6.33 30.73
CA THR A 381 -21.78 6.02 29.99
C THR A 381 -22.03 5.96 28.48
N PRO A 382 -21.15 6.53 27.63
CA PRO A 382 -21.38 6.55 26.18
C PRO A 382 -21.14 5.16 25.56
N VAL A 383 -22.23 4.57 25.08
CA VAL A 383 -22.36 3.30 24.35
C VAL A 383 -21.52 3.26 23.05
N LEU A 384 -21.00 4.40 22.58
CA LEU A 384 -20.20 4.54 21.37
C LEU A 384 -18.83 3.84 21.41
N ALA A 385 -18.20 3.74 22.59
CA ALA A 385 -16.92 3.03 22.70
C ALA A 385 -17.11 1.53 22.37
N ASN A 386 -18.16 0.90 22.89
CA ASN A 386 -18.40 -0.54 22.69
C ASN A 386 -18.82 -0.91 21.26
N LEU A 387 -19.44 0.01 20.51
CA LEU A 387 -19.74 -0.17 19.08
C LEU A 387 -18.47 -0.10 18.23
N SER A 388 -17.55 0.82 18.53
CA SER A 388 -16.27 0.93 17.82
C SER A 388 -15.36 -0.29 18.05
N TRP A 389 -15.38 -0.86 19.25
CA TRP A 389 -14.65 -2.09 19.57
C TRP A 389 -15.23 -3.33 18.88
N ARG A 390 -16.57 -3.44 18.79
CA ARG A 390 -17.21 -4.56 18.08
C ARG A 390 -16.98 -4.51 16.58
N SER A 391 -17.05 -3.33 15.96
CA SER A 391 -16.81 -3.18 14.52
C SER A 391 -15.40 -3.60 14.10
N VAL A 392 -14.39 -3.42 14.96
CA VAL A 392 -13.01 -3.85 14.69
C VAL A 392 -12.83 -5.37 14.84
N MET A 393 -13.67 -6.03 15.64
CA MET A 393 -13.59 -7.47 15.90
C MET A 393 -14.42 -8.33 14.94
N THR A 394 -15.43 -7.76 14.29
CA THR A 394 -16.37 -8.52 13.44
C THR A 394 -16.20 -8.29 11.94
N SER A 395 -15.38 -7.32 11.53
CA SER A 395 -15.00 -7.14 10.12
C SER A 395 -13.97 -8.20 9.73
N ASP A 396 -14.33 -9.04 8.76
CA ASP A 396 -13.41 -10.00 8.15
C ASP A 396 -12.22 -9.22 7.51
N PRO A 397 -10.99 -9.40 8.01
CA PRO A 397 -9.82 -8.66 7.54
C PRO A 397 -9.34 -9.10 6.14
N LEU A 398 -10.09 -9.95 5.42
CA LEU A 398 -9.78 -10.42 4.07
C LEU A 398 -10.67 -9.83 2.97
N LEU A 399 -11.64 -8.96 3.28
CA LEU A 399 -12.40 -8.23 2.26
C LEU A 399 -11.55 -7.11 1.65
N ASP A 400 -11.25 -7.22 0.35
CA ASP A 400 -10.67 -6.12 -0.44
C ASP A 400 -11.71 -4.98 -0.49
N SER A 401 -11.26 -3.75 -0.23
CA SER A 401 -12.10 -2.53 -0.27
C SER A 401 -12.65 -2.21 -1.68
N ASP A 402 -12.39 -3.08 -2.65
CA ASP A 402 -12.66 -2.88 -4.07
C ASP A 402 -13.78 -3.83 -4.57
N GLU A 403 -14.29 -4.75 -3.73
CA GLU A 403 -15.47 -5.58 -4.03
C GLU A 403 -16.75 -4.92 -3.49
N GLU A 404 -17.37 -4.04 -4.29
CA GLU A 404 -18.74 -3.59 -4.06
C GLU A 404 -19.71 -4.70 -4.47
N ASN A 405 -19.90 -5.71 -3.60
CA ASN A 405 -21.05 -6.59 -3.69
C ASN A 405 -22.23 -5.92 -3.00
N GLY A 406 -23.18 -5.44 -3.80
CA GLY A 406 -24.45 -4.90 -3.32
C GLY A 406 -25.23 -5.94 -2.54
N ASP A 407 -25.36 -5.72 -1.25
CA ASP A 407 -26.47 -6.20 -0.42
C ASP A 407 -26.72 -5.15 0.68
N ASP A 408 -27.23 -4.00 0.26
CA ASP A 408 -27.81 -2.96 1.12
C ASP A 408 -29.16 -3.45 1.69
N HIS A 409 -29.12 -4.45 2.57
CA HIS A 409 -30.31 -4.97 3.24
C HIS A 409 -30.37 -4.76 4.76
N ASP A 410 -29.35 -4.14 5.39
CA ASP A 410 -29.29 -3.97 6.85
C ASP A 410 -29.41 -2.51 7.36
N ILE A 411 -29.86 -1.57 6.51
CA ILE A 411 -30.09 -0.16 6.92
C ILE A 411 -31.53 0.31 6.61
N ARG A 412 -32.51 -0.54 6.85
CA ARG A 412 -33.92 -0.10 6.93
C ARG A 412 -34.59 -0.76 8.13
N ILE A 413 -35.41 0.03 8.84
CA ILE A 413 -36.18 -0.27 10.08
C ILE A 413 -35.35 0.13 11.34
N ASP A 414 -35.68 1.12 12.17
CA ASP A 414 -36.92 1.86 12.44
C ASP A 414 -36.62 3.27 13.00
N TYR A 415 -37.34 4.28 12.50
CA TYR A 415 -37.77 5.43 13.30
C TYR A 415 -39.28 5.53 13.09
N GLY A 416 -40.05 5.07 14.08
CA GLY A 416 -41.51 5.13 14.03
C GLY A 416 -42.17 4.62 15.31
N VAL A 417 -42.54 5.58 16.16
CA VAL A 417 -43.43 5.52 17.35
C VAL A 417 -42.88 4.87 18.61
#